data_AF-A0A927MLK7-F1
#
_entry.id   AF-A0A927MLK7-F1
#
_cell.length_a   1.000
_cell.length_b   1.000
_cell.length_c   1.000
_cell.angle_alpha   90.00
_cell.angle_beta   90.00
_cell.angle_gamma   90.00
#
_symmetry.space_group_name_H-M   'P 1'
#
loop_
_entity.id
_entity.type
_entity.pdbx_description
1 polymer ?
#
loop_
_entity_poly.entity_id
_entity_poly.type
_entity_poly.pdbx_seq_one_letter_code
_entity_poly.pdbx_strand_id
1 'polypeptide(L)'
;MTKQEFLTKLEGFLRKIPKEERYEILRDYQEHFKLAEVNGETEKETVESLGSPKAIAKDLSADFYITYAKENRSISNISRAIFEYSALGLFNMCVTIPLIIIPFSIIFSLYLAAPCLIIFPILIWFKVFLNAGSDLVAGIFNIMIPISIGVLVIIGTTYFARWSYILILRYLQMNIQIVKRVRGE
;
A
#
# COMPACT_ATOMS: atom_id res chain seq x y z
N MET A 1 -9.98 -13.13 -36.32
CA MET A 1 -10.80 -12.06 -35.74
C MET A 1 -10.47 -10.78 -36.46
N THR A 2 -11.44 -9.87 -36.61
CA THR A 2 -11.20 -8.55 -37.20
C THR A 2 -10.65 -7.58 -36.14
N LYS A 3 -10.11 -6.43 -36.57
CA LYS A 3 -9.69 -5.35 -35.67
C LYS A 3 -10.80 -4.93 -34.69
N GLN A 4 -12.02 -4.75 -35.19
CA GLN A 4 -13.17 -4.38 -34.35
C GLN A 4 -13.51 -5.46 -33.32
N GLU A 5 -13.49 -6.73 -33.70
CA GLU A 5 -13.73 -7.84 -32.77
C GLU A 5 -12.65 -7.92 -31.69
N PHE A 6 -11.38 -7.68 -32.03
CA PHE A 6 -10.27 -7.66 -31.09
C PHE A 6 -10.46 -6.56 -30.04
N LEU A 7 -10.71 -5.32 -30.48
CA LEU A 7 -10.88 -4.16 -29.59
C LEU A 7 -12.11 -4.30 -28.69
N THR A 8 -13.21 -4.83 -29.23
CA THR A 8 -14.44 -5.06 -28.45
C THR A 8 -14.22 -6.09 -27.35
N LYS A 9 -13.50 -7.18 -27.66
CA LYS A 9 -13.14 -8.20 -26.66
C LYS A 9 -12.17 -7.65 -25.62
N LEU A 10 -11.16 -6.89 -26.05
CA LEU A 10 -10.19 -6.23 -25.16
C LEU A 10 -10.90 -5.27 -24.18
N GLU A 11 -11.79 -4.41 -24.68
CA GLU A 11 -12.59 -3.51 -23.85
C GLU A 11 -13.44 -4.28 -22.82
N GLY A 12 -14.08 -5.37 -23.25
CA GLY A 12 -14.87 -6.24 -22.37
C GLY A 12 -14.04 -6.84 -21.23
N PHE A 13 -12.79 -7.23 -21.51
CA PHE A 13 -11.88 -7.77 -20.49
C PHE A 13 -11.29 -6.69 -19.58
N LEU A 14 -11.09 -5.47 -20.07
CA LEU A 14 -10.60 -4.31 -19.30
C LEU A 14 -11.70 -3.62 -18.47
N ARG A 15 -12.89 -4.21 -18.34
CA ARG A 15 -14.05 -3.60 -17.66
C ARG A 15 -13.80 -3.19 -16.20
N LYS A 16 -12.80 -3.78 -15.55
CA LYS A 16 -12.44 -3.51 -14.16
C LYS A 16 -11.45 -2.32 -13.99
N ILE A 17 -10.83 -1.88 -15.07
CA ILE A 17 -9.97 -0.67 -15.11
C ILE A 17 -10.88 0.57 -15.22
N PRO A 18 -10.55 1.72 -14.59
CA PRO A 18 -11.26 2.99 -14.78
C PRO A 18 -11.48 3.33 -16.25
N LYS A 19 -12.57 4.08 -16.50
CA LYS A 19 -13.04 4.33 -17.86
C LYS A 19 -12.01 5.11 -18.66
N GLU A 20 -11.40 6.11 -18.03
CA GLU A 20 -10.39 7.01 -18.60
C GLU A 20 -9.17 6.23 -19.09
N GLU A 21 -8.53 5.45 -18.23
CA GLU A 21 -7.38 4.60 -18.60
C GLU A 21 -7.73 3.58 -19.69
N ARG A 22 -8.92 2.98 -19.60
CA ARG A 22 -9.37 2.01 -20.60
C ARG A 22 -9.46 2.65 -21.99
N TYR A 23 -9.92 3.89 -22.08
CA TYR A 23 -9.96 4.61 -23.36
C TYR A 23 -8.57 4.89 -23.90
N GLU A 24 -7.60 5.24 -23.05
CA GLU A 24 -6.23 5.45 -23.48
C GLU A 24 -5.60 4.15 -24.01
N ILE A 25 -5.73 3.05 -23.28
CA ILE A 25 -5.23 1.74 -23.73
C ILE A 25 -5.84 1.35 -25.09
N LEU A 26 -7.16 1.53 -25.24
CA LEU A 26 -7.84 1.22 -26.51
C LEU A 26 -7.39 2.12 -27.65
N ARG A 27 -7.09 3.41 -27.38
CA ARG A 27 -6.56 4.35 -28.36
C ARG A 27 -5.18 3.93 -28.85
N ASP A 28 -4.30 3.50 -27.96
CA ASP A 28 -2.94 3.07 -28.30
C ASP A 28 -2.97 1.84 -29.22
N TYR A 29 -3.83 0.85 -28.90
CA TYR A 29 -4.02 -0.30 -29.78
C TYR A 29 -4.66 0.09 -31.13
N GLN A 30 -5.59 1.05 -31.15
CA GLN A 30 -6.14 1.56 -32.41
C GLN A 30 -5.08 2.23 -33.28
N GLU A 31 -4.15 2.98 -32.70
CA GLU A 31 -3.01 3.58 -33.39
C GLU A 31 -2.03 2.51 -33.89
N HIS A 32 -1.75 1.48 -33.10
CA HIS A 32 -0.94 0.34 -33.51
C HIS A 32 -1.51 -0.34 -34.76
N PHE A 33 -2.82 -0.60 -34.79
CA PHE A 33 -3.48 -1.16 -35.98
C PHE A 33 -3.40 -0.23 -37.20
N LYS A 34 -3.46 1.10 -37.02
CA LYS A 34 -3.29 2.06 -38.13
C LYS A 34 -1.86 2.05 -38.68
N LEU A 35 -0.86 1.93 -37.81
CA LEU A 35 0.55 1.87 -38.23
C LEU A 35 0.85 0.57 -38.98
N ALA A 36 0.30 -0.56 -38.53
CA ALA A 36 0.42 -1.84 -39.23
C ALA A 36 -0.20 -1.78 -40.65
N GLU A 37 -1.37 -1.15 -40.79
CA GLU A 37 -2.03 -0.93 -42.08
C GLU A 37 -1.17 -0.06 -43.03
N VAL A 38 -0.56 1.00 -42.51
CA VAL A 38 0.37 1.86 -43.27
C VAL A 38 1.63 1.10 -43.72
N ASN A 39 2.10 0.15 -42.89
CA ASN A 39 3.25 -0.70 -43.20
C ASN A 39 2.90 -1.87 -44.14
N GLY A 40 1.64 -1.98 -44.60
CA GLY A 40 1.19 -3.01 -45.53
C GLY A 40 0.87 -4.36 -44.88
N GLU A 41 0.77 -4.43 -43.55
CA GLU A 41 0.32 -5.64 -42.85
C GLU A 41 -1.20 -5.78 -42.94
N THR A 42 -1.67 -7.01 -43.09
CA THR A 42 -3.12 -7.27 -43.06
C THR A 42 -3.65 -7.32 -41.64
N GLU A 43 -4.92 -6.93 -41.42
CA GLU A 43 -5.53 -6.97 -40.08
C GLU A 43 -5.41 -8.35 -39.41
N LYS A 44 -5.46 -9.43 -40.21
CA LYS A 44 -5.31 -10.80 -39.71
C LYS A 44 -3.91 -11.06 -39.16
N GLU A 45 -2.87 -10.65 -39.87
CA GLU A 45 -1.48 -10.82 -39.44
C GLU A 45 -1.18 -10.00 -38.18
N THR A 46 -1.66 -8.76 -38.11
CA THR A 46 -1.48 -7.92 -36.92
C THR A 46 -2.17 -8.53 -35.71
N VAL A 47 -3.40 -9.04 -35.87
CA VAL A 47 -4.13 -9.74 -34.82
C VAL A 47 -3.39 -10.99 -34.35
N GLU A 48 -2.82 -11.76 -35.27
CA GLU A 48 -2.11 -13.00 -34.96
C GLU A 48 -0.79 -12.72 -34.23
N SER A 49 -0.09 -11.64 -34.61
CA SER A 49 1.09 -11.11 -33.92
C SER A 49 0.78 -10.65 -32.49
N LEU A 50 -0.35 -9.96 -32.28
CA LEU A 50 -0.79 -9.52 -30.96
C LEU A 50 -1.24 -10.67 -30.05
N GLY A 51 -1.75 -11.76 -30.62
CA GLY A 51 -2.21 -12.92 -29.86
C GLY A 51 -3.58 -12.70 -29.20
N SER A 52 -3.76 -13.21 -27.98
CA SER A 52 -5.10 -13.25 -27.36
C SER A 52 -5.45 -11.95 -26.59
N PRO A 53 -6.59 -11.29 -26.89
CA PRO A 53 -7.02 -10.10 -26.15
C PRO A 53 -7.21 -10.35 -24.65
N LYS A 54 -7.52 -11.59 -24.27
CA LYS A 54 -7.70 -12.00 -22.87
C LYS A 54 -6.38 -12.04 -22.10
N ALA A 55 -5.30 -12.52 -22.72
CA ALA A 55 -3.97 -12.52 -22.09
C ALA A 55 -3.47 -11.09 -21.92
N ILE A 56 -3.55 -10.29 -22.99
CA ILE A 56 -3.21 -8.86 -22.97
C ILE A 56 -3.96 -8.12 -21.85
N ALA A 57 -5.27 -8.32 -21.74
CA ALA A 57 -6.06 -7.68 -20.69
C ALA A 57 -5.66 -8.11 -19.27
N LYS A 58 -5.25 -9.38 -19.09
CA LYS A 58 -4.79 -9.90 -17.79
C LYS A 58 -3.50 -9.22 -17.37
N ASP A 59 -2.56 -9.06 -18.31
CA ASP A 59 -1.25 -8.46 -18.05
C ASP A 59 -1.38 -6.95 -17.78
N LEU A 60 -2.12 -6.23 -18.62
CA LEU A 60 -2.44 -4.80 -18.42
C LEU A 60 -3.16 -4.55 -17.09
N SER A 61 -4.12 -5.41 -16.73
CA SER A 61 -4.83 -5.26 -15.44
C SER A 61 -3.89 -5.49 -14.27
N ALA A 62 -2.98 -6.45 -14.35
CA ALA A 62 -2.02 -6.73 -13.28
C ALA A 62 -1.08 -5.53 -13.06
N ASP A 63 -0.53 -4.96 -14.14
CA ASP A 63 0.36 -3.80 -14.07
C ASP A 63 -0.36 -2.54 -13.57
N PHE A 64 -1.60 -2.31 -14.03
CA PHE A 64 -2.43 -1.20 -13.56
C PHE A 64 -2.68 -1.30 -12.05
N TYR A 65 -3.10 -2.46 -11.54
CA TYR A 65 -3.38 -2.62 -10.11
C TYR A 65 -2.12 -2.59 -9.24
N ILE A 66 -0.98 -3.07 -9.73
CA ILE A 66 0.30 -2.97 -9.02
C ILE A 66 0.72 -1.50 -8.88
N THR A 67 0.59 -0.72 -9.96
CA THR A 67 0.94 0.70 -9.98
C THR A 67 -0.02 1.52 -9.11
N TYR A 68 -1.32 1.29 -9.27
CA TYR A 68 -2.37 1.92 -8.45
C TYR A 68 -2.22 1.59 -6.95
N ALA A 69 -1.84 0.36 -6.60
CA ALA A 69 -1.62 -0.03 -5.20
C ALA A 69 -0.34 0.56 -4.59
N LYS A 70 0.68 0.88 -5.40
CA LYS A 70 1.86 1.64 -4.93
C LYS A 70 1.51 3.09 -4.61
N GLU A 71 0.61 3.67 -5.39
CA GLU A 71 0.27 5.10 -5.31
C GLU A 71 -0.81 5.38 -4.27
N ASN A 72 -1.82 4.52 -4.17
CA ASN A 72 -2.84 4.59 -3.13
C ASN A 72 -2.56 3.57 -2.02
N ARG A 73 -1.95 4.04 -0.91
CA ARG A 73 -1.72 3.29 0.33
C ARG A 73 -3.03 2.77 0.95
N SER A 74 -3.58 1.68 0.42
CA SER A 74 -4.81 1.06 0.91
C SER A 74 -4.50 -0.24 1.64
N ILE A 75 -4.86 -0.29 2.93
CA ILE A 75 -4.71 -1.46 3.82
C ILE A 75 -5.42 -2.70 3.25
N SER A 76 -6.50 -2.50 2.46
CA SER A 76 -7.26 -3.57 1.79
C SER A 76 -6.46 -4.30 0.70
N ASN A 77 -5.53 -3.60 0.04
CA ASN A 77 -4.72 -4.20 -1.02
C ASN A 77 -3.60 -5.07 -0.45
N ILE A 78 -3.14 -4.76 0.77
CA ILE A 78 -2.11 -5.53 1.48
C ILE A 78 -2.68 -6.87 1.96
N SER A 79 -3.87 -6.89 2.56
CA SER A 79 -4.51 -8.12 3.02
C SER A 79 -4.82 -9.08 1.86
N ARG A 80 -5.25 -8.53 0.72
CA ARG A 80 -5.51 -9.30 -0.50
C ARG A 80 -4.22 -9.85 -1.12
N ALA A 81 -3.14 -9.07 -1.15
CA ALA A 81 -1.83 -9.55 -1.61
C ALA A 81 -1.31 -10.70 -0.73
N ILE A 82 -1.45 -10.61 0.59
CA ILE A 82 -1.06 -11.71 1.50
C ILE A 82 -1.83 -12.99 1.17
N PHE A 83 -3.13 -12.88 0.88
CA PHE A 83 -3.99 -14.02 0.57
C PHE A 83 -3.71 -14.64 -0.81
N GLU A 84 -3.42 -13.82 -1.84
CA GLU A 84 -3.19 -14.27 -3.21
C GLU A 84 -1.78 -14.85 -3.45
N TYR A 85 -0.76 -14.43 -2.69
CA TYR A 85 0.63 -14.90 -2.84
C TYR A 85 1.02 -16.05 -1.89
N SER A 86 0.07 -16.56 -1.11
CA SER A 86 0.28 -17.69 -0.19
C SER A 86 0.33 -19.04 -0.95
N ALA A 87 1.44 -19.31 -1.64
CA ALA A 87 1.69 -20.62 -2.29
C ALA A 87 2.35 -21.66 -1.35
N LEU A 88 2.83 -21.27 -0.17
CA LEU A 88 3.34 -22.15 0.91
C LEU A 88 2.57 -21.86 2.22
N GLY A 89 1.38 -22.45 2.35
CA GLY A 89 0.27 -22.00 3.21
C GLY A 89 0.45 -21.89 4.73
N LEU A 90 1.58 -22.25 5.36
CA LEU A 90 1.74 -22.20 6.83
C LEU A 90 3.02 -21.51 7.31
N PHE A 91 4.17 -21.83 6.73
CA PHE A 91 5.45 -21.23 7.12
C PHE A 91 5.48 -19.71 6.87
N ASN A 92 4.92 -19.26 5.74
CA ASN A 92 4.88 -17.83 5.41
C ASN A 92 3.94 -17.04 6.35
N MET A 93 2.83 -17.64 6.79
CA MET A 93 1.91 -16.99 7.75
C MET A 93 2.55 -16.84 9.13
N CYS A 94 3.34 -17.83 9.57
CA CYS A 94 4.06 -17.79 10.84
C CYS A 94 5.04 -16.60 10.91
N VAL A 95 5.63 -16.19 9.80
CA VAL A 95 6.54 -15.02 9.74
C VAL A 95 5.77 -13.73 9.46
N THR A 96 4.80 -13.76 8.55
CA THR A 96 4.09 -12.56 8.10
C THR A 96 3.17 -11.96 9.17
N ILE A 97 2.48 -12.81 9.95
CA ILE A 97 1.54 -12.32 10.98
C ILE A 97 2.28 -11.56 12.10
N PRO A 98 3.32 -12.12 12.76
CA PRO A 98 4.06 -11.38 13.77
C PRO A 98 4.70 -10.10 13.23
N LEU A 99 5.19 -10.13 11.98
CA LEU A 99 5.79 -8.97 11.32
C LEU A 99 4.82 -7.78 11.21
N ILE A 100 3.52 -8.04 11.13
CA ILE A 100 2.48 -6.99 11.07
C ILE A 100 1.97 -6.65 12.48
N ILE A 101 1.66 -7.67 13.28
CA ILE A 101 1.02 -7.50 14.59
C ILE A 101 1.93 -6.80 15.61
N ILE A 102 3.22 -7.16 15.65
CA ILE A 102 4.18 -6.60 16.61
C ILE A 102 4.31 -5.07 16.45
N PRO A 103 4.67 -4.53 15.27
CA PRO A 103 4.80 -3.08 15.13
C PRO A 103 3.45 -2.38 15.31
N PHE A 104 2.34 -2.99 14.86
CA PHE A 104 1.01 -2.42 15.07
C PHE A 104 0.67 -2.27 16.56
N SER A 105 0.92 -3.31 17.36
CA SER A 105 0.70 -3.28 18.82
C SER A 105 1.56 -2.22 19.51
N ILE A 106 2.85 -2.13 19.13
CA ILE A 106 3.76 -1.12 19.68
C ILE A 106 3.27 0.29 19.35
N ILE A 107 2.95 0.56 18.08
CA ILE A 107 2.45 1.87 17.64
C ILE A 107 1.16 2.23 18.38
N PHE A 108 0.21 1.29 18.46
CA PHE A 108 -1.05 1.49 19.16
C PHE A 108 -0.84 1.80 20.65
N SER A 109 0.02 1.04 21.32
CA SER A 109 0.34 1.25 22.75
C SER A 109 0.99 2.61 23.01
N LEU A 110 1.92 3.05 22.15
CA LEU A 110 2.60 4.34 22.28
C LEU A 110 1.65 5.51 22.03
N TYR A 111 0.74 5.39 21.06
CA TYR A 111 -0.30 6.40 20.82
C TYR A 111 -1.31 6.51 21.96
N LEU A 112 -1.58 5.42 22.69
CA LEU A 112 -2.41 5.45 23.90
C LEU A 112 -1.65 6.03 25.09
N ALA A 113 -0.36 5.73 25.24
CA ALA A 113 0.45 6.18 26.37
C ALA A 113 0.83 7.66 26.29
N ALA A 114 1.10 8.19 25.09
CA ALA A 114 1.56 9.56 24.93
C ALA A 114 0.58 10.64 25.43
N PRO A 115 -0.75 10.55 25.16
CA PRO A 115 -1.73 11.47 25.75
C PRO A 115 -1.75 11.40 27.28
N CYS A 116 -1.60 10.21 27.87
CA CYS A 116 -1.54 10.06 29.32
C CYS A 116 -0.34 10.81 29.92
N LEU A 117 0.83 10.75 29.27
CA LEU A 117 2.03 11.48 29.69
C LEU A 117 1.88 13.00 29.60
N ILE A 118 1.04 13.50 28.69
CA ILE A 118 0.77 14.93 28.53
C ILE A 118 -0.30 15.41 29.52
N ILE A 119 -1.39 14.64 29.69
CA ILE A 119 -2.57 15.05 30.46
C ILE A 119 -2.36 14.88 31.97
N PHE A 120 -1.70 13.80 32.39
CA PHE A 120 -1.47 13.50 33.81
C PHE A 120 -0.71 14.60 34.60
N PRO A 121 0.40 15.16 34.11
CA PRO A 121 1.10 16.22 34.83
C PRO A 121 0.29 17.53 34.94
N ILE A 122 -0.56 17.82 33.95
CA ILE A 122 -1.46 18.99 33.97
C ILE A 122 -2.49 18.85 35.12
N LEU A 123 -3.04 17.65 35.32
CA LEU A 123 -3.94 17.34 36.42
C LEU A 123 -3.29 17.49 37.80
N ILE A 124 -2.04 17.04 37.95
CA ILE A 124 -1.29 17.16 39.21
C ILE A 124 -1.03 18.63 39.52
N TRP A 125 -0.63 19.42 38.51
CA TRP A 125 -0.36 20.85 38.70
C TRP A 125 -1.59 21.62 39.18
N PHE A 126 -2.76 21.32 38.62
CA PHE A 126 -4.01 21.97 39.06
C PHE A 126 -4.26 21.76 40.56
N LYS A 127 -3.98 20.57 41.10
CA LYS A 127 -4.07 20.31 42.55
C LYS A 127 -3.02 21.06 43.37
N VAL A 128 -1.79 21.13 42.86
CA VAL A 128 -0.67 21.83 43.52
C VAL A 128 -0.92 23.35 43.55
N PHE A 129 -1.50 23.91 42.48
CA PHE A 129 -1.88 25.32 42.38
C PHE A 129 -2.99 25.71 43.36
N LEU A 130 -4.00 24.86 43.56
CA LEU A 130 -5.09 25.10 44.52
C LEU A 130 -4.64 25.02 45.98
N ASN A 131 -3.63 24.20 46.27
CA ASN A 131 -3.00 24.13 47.60
C ASN A 131 -1.91 25.21 47.70
N ALA A 132 -2.32 26.45 47.99
CA ALA A 132 -1.45 27.61 48.14
C ALA A 132 -0.43 27.40 49.29
N GLY A 133 0.77 26.91 48.95
CA GLY A 133 1.87 26.70 49.89
C GLY A 133 3.06 25.90 49.36
N SER A 134 3.06 25.51 48.09
CA SER A 134 4.11 24.69 47.47
C SER A 134 5.02 25.50 46.56
N ASP A 135 6.26 25.03 46.41
CA ASP A 135 7.32 25.68 45.66
C ASP A 135 7.00 25.71 44.15
N LEU A 136 6.42 26.83 43.69
CA LEU A 136 5.84 26.97 42.36
C LEU A 136 6.85 26.72 41.23
N VAL A 137 8.12 27.06 41.46
CA VAL A 137 9.21 26.85 40.49
C VAL A 137 9.43 25.35 40.26
N ALA A 138 9.53 24.56 41.32
CA ALA A 138 9.66 23.10 41.22
C ALA A 138 8.43 22.46 40.57
N GLY A 139 7.24 23.00 40.83
CA GLY A 139 6.00 22.57 40.18
C GLY A 139 6.03 22.70 38.65
N ILE A 140 6.52 23.82 38.13
CA ILE A 140 6.63 24.06 36.68
C ILE A 140 7.63 23.09 36.03
N PHE A 141 8.79 22.88 36.65
CA PHE A 141 9.80 21.93 36.15
C PHE A 141 9.28 20.50 36.08
N ASN A 142 8.52 20.06 37.09
CA ASN A 142 7.95 18.70 37.14
C ASN A 142 6.92 18.42 36.03
N ILE A 143 6.34 19.44 35.41
CA ILE A 143 5.34 19.29 34.32
C ILE A 143 6.01 19.28 32.95
N MET A 144 7.05 20.09 32.77
CA MET A 144 7.73 20.21 31.49
C MET A 144 8.40 18.91 31.06
N ILE A 145 8.96 18.15 32.01
CA ILE A 145 9.64 16.88 31.75
C ILE A 145 8.69 15.85 31.10
N PRO A 146 7.56 15.45 31.72
CA PRO A 146 6.66 14.45 31.16
C PRO A 146 5.97 14.92 29.87
N ILE A 147 5.63 16.21 29.74
CA ILE A 147 5.08 16.75 28.49
C ILE A 147 6.10 16.62 27.35
N SER A 148 7.36 16.98 27.60
CA SER A 148 8.44 16.88 26.60
C SER A 148 8.65 15.44 26.16
N ILE A 149 8.65 14.49 27.11
CA ILE A 149 8.75 13.06 26.81
C ILE A 149 7.53 12.60 25.99
N GLY A 150 6.32 13.03 26.34
CA GLY A 150 5.10 12.70 25.60
C GLY A 150 5.15 13.14 24.14
N VAL A 151 5.61 14.38 23.88
CA VAL A 151 5.78 14.89 22.51
C VAL A 151 6.85 14.10 21.75
N LEU A 152 7.99 13.81 22.37
CA LEU A 152 9.04 13.00 21.77
C LEU A 152 8.56 11.59 21.43
N VAL A 153 7.74 10.97 22.29
CA VAL A 153 7.13 9.66 22.04
C VAL A 153 6.23 9.71 20.81
N ILE A 154 5.41 10.75 20.65
CA ILE A 154 4.54 10.89 19.46
C ILE A 154 5.39 10.99 18.19
N ILE A 155 6.39 11.87 18.18
CA ILE A 155 7.28 12.05 17.04
C ILE A 155 8.00 10.73 16.74
N GLY A 156 8.64 10.11 17.73
CA GLY A 156 9.32 8.83 17.56
C GLY A 156 8.41 7.73 17.01
N THR A 157 7.16 7.67 17.49
CA THR A 157 6.17 6.70 17.03
C THR A 157 5.80 6.92 15.56
N THR A 158 5.65 8.18 15.11
CA THR A 158 5.36 8.47 13.69
C THR A 158 6.49 8.06 12.75
N TYR A 159 7.75 8.28 13.16
CA TYR A 159 8.92 7.84 12.40
C TYR A 159 9.02 6.31 12.38
N PHE A 160 8.81 5.67 13.53
CA PHE A 160 8.80 4.22 13.64
C PHE A 160 7.70 3.58 12.78
N ALA A 161 6.50 4.18 12.74
CA ALA A 161 5.40 3.73 11.89
C ALA A 161 5.73 3.80 10.39
N ARG A 162 6.41 4.87 9.95
CA ARG A 162 6.87 4.97 8.56
C ARG A 162 7.93 3.92 8.24
N TRP A 163 8.88 3.73 9.15
CA TRP A 163 9.96 2.75 8.98
C TRP A 163 9.41 1.31 8.94
N SER A 164 8.52 0.94 9.86
CA SER A 164 7.90 -0.39 9.90
C SER A 164 7.06 -0.67 8.65
N TYR A 165 6.33 0.33 8.15
CA TYR A 165 5.59 0.22 6.89
C TYR A 165 6.49 -0.12 5.70
N ILE A 166 7.63 0.57 5.57
CA ILE A 166 8.61 0.29 4.51
C ILE A 166 9.17 -1.13 4.64
N LEU A 167 9.45 -1.58 5.87
CA LEU A 167 9.97 -2.91 6.14
C LEU A 167 8.97 -4.00 5.73
N ILE A 168 7.68 -3.83 6.08
CA ILE A 168 6.60 -4.74 5.67
C ILE A 168 6.47 -4.79 4.16
N LEU A 169 6.49 -3.63 3.48
CA LEU A 169 6.41 -3.59 2.02
C LEU A 169 7.58 -4.32 1.35
N ARG A 170 8.82 -4.09 1.81
CA ARG A 170 10.01 -4.78 1.29
C ARG A 170 9.90 -6.28 1.48
N TYR A 171 9.45 -6.73 2.64
CA TYR A 171 9.22 -8.15 2.91
C TYR A 171 8.19 -8.75 1.95
N LEU A 172 7.04 -8.10 1.77
CA LEU A 172 5.99 -8.58 0.86
C LEU A 172 6.49 -8.64 -0.60
N GLN A 173 7.20 -7.61 -1.05
CA GLN A 173 7.79 -7.59 -2.40
C GLN A 173 8.80 -8.71 -2.61
N MET A 174 9.67 -8.95 -1.62
CA MET A 174 10.63 -10.05 -1.67
C MET A 174 9.92 -11.41 -1.74
N ASN A 175 8.86 -11.60 -0.95
CA ASN A 175 8.05 -12.82 -0.98
C ASN A 175 7.43 -13.06 -2.37
N ILE A 176 6.85 -12.02 -2.96
CA ILE A 176 6.26 -12.07 -4.31
C ILE A 176 7.31 -12.44 -5.36
N GLN A 177 8.49 -11.82 -5.32
CA GLN A 177 9.57 -12.10 -6.26
C GLN A 177 10.09 -13.53 -6.14
N ILE A 178 10.19 -14.06 -4.91
CA ILE A 178 10.58 -15.45 -4.68
C ILE A 178 9.54 -16.40 -5.27
N VAL A 179 8.25 -16.15 -5.05
CA VAL A 179 7.17 -17.00 -5.58
C VAL A 179 7.15 -16.99 -7.11
N LYS A 180 7.34 -15.83 -7.75
CA LYS A 180 7.45 -15.73 -9.23
C LYS A 180 8.61 -16.57 -9.75
N ARG A 181 9.81 -16.43 -9.16
CA ARG A 181 10.99 -17.24 -9.53
C ARG A 181 10.76 -18.74 -9.35
N VAL A 182 10.07 -19.17 -8.29
CA VAL A 182 9.79 -20.60 -8.04
C VAL A 182 8.76 -21.16 -9.03
N ARG A 183 7.83 -20.34 -9.53
CA ARG A 183 6.84 -20.75 -10.54
C ARG A 183 7.35 -20.71 -11.98
N GLY A 184 8.55 -20.19 -12.22
CA GLY A 184 9.12 -20.11 -13.57
C GLY A 184 8.44 -19.05 -14.45
N GLU A 185 7.78 -18.06 -13.84
CA GLU A 185 7.24 -16.85 -14.49
C GLU A 185 8.20 -15.66 -14.36
#